data_AF-A0A832TYM3-F1
#
_entry.id   AF-A0A832TYM3-F1
#
_cell.length_a   1.000
_cell.length_b   1.000
_cell.length_c   1.000
_cell.angle_alpha   90.00
_cell.angle_beta   90.00
_cell.angle_gamma   90.00
#
_symmetry.space_group_name_H-M   'P 1'
#
loop_
_entity.id
_entity.type
_entity.pdbx_description
1 polymer ?
#
loop_
_entity_poly.entity_id
_entity_poly.type
_entity_poly.pdbx_seq_one_letter_code
_entity_poly.pdbx_strand_id
1 'polypeptide(L)'
;MGLRVLILILTIFIIFSGCIEENNVTQSNESAYQGSVNAAPENISSTNLSHEAENIPEIEVTSFSSIHIHTNLEKVEGYIFSWDNVPGNESQRLISYIKNDLDIDWADNAQIVKTNDNETIRVFTPKNSLKFTLINNKTEILVAINYVPWYSEKIENENGKICVYRSFEYEDGSNITEKYYAVYNLSITNNGPNNLDFKLNDLHLRDGNQIFNTTIKPESPYSDGNKILSDLESETKIKDATLFPGQTISGSVTFQVDSLYNESFLLMYQETLVPSTSFENSIKALRTAESCNYSEIFGIPLYEDHYYLNWVNRSVFESLDKASSDFLLNYPSNNAPSIYLDYVLKVTPERNITMLGNKETMSSKTHLSNVPLNTLCVDDAGEELITETSSYGTQLVFLNSRMSFSNATIVSISHLHFGSGKSFIYQDLILDDKLNIVAAKHHGGSFNV
;
A
#
# COMPACT_ATOMS: atom_id res chain seq x y z
N MET A 1 35.07 -6.53 -61.23
CA MET A 1 33.70 -6.99 -61.51
C MET A 1 33.24 -7.74 -60.26
N GLY A 2 32.73 -7.01 -59.26
CA GLY A 2 31.34 -7.15 -58.78
C GLY A 2 31.39 -7.86 -57.42
N LEU A 3 30.66 -7.52 -56.37
CA LEU A 3 29.55 -6.60 -56.16
C LEU A 3 29.51 -6.34 -54.64
N ARG A 4 29.38 -5.07 -54.23
CA ARG A 4 29.15 -4.66 -52.84
C ARG A 4 27.74 -5.09 -52.43
N VAL A 5 27.58 -5.74 -51.27
CA VAL A 5 26.27 -5.94 -50.64
C VAL A 5 26.20 -5.05 -49.41
N LEU A 6 25.31 -4.07 -49.52
CA LEU A 6 24.88 -3.11 -48.53
C LEU A 6 23.79 -3.79 -47.70
N ILE A 7 23.95 -3.92 -46.38
CA ILE A 7 22.87 -4.35 -45.48
C ILE A 7 22.22 -3.08 -44.95
N LEU A 8 20.98 -2.86 -45.38
CA LEU A 8 20.13 -1.74 -45.01
C LEU A 8 19.32 -2.16 -43.76
N ILE A 9 19.61 -1.55 -42.61
CA ILE A 9 18.79 -1.72 -41.39
C ILE A 9 17.61 -0.75 -41.51
N LEU A 10 16.41 -1.30 -41.67
CA LEU A 10 15.17 -0.55 -41.72
C LEU A 10 14.65 -0.39 -40.28
N THR A 11 14.80 0.79 -39.70
CA THR A 11 14.14 1.18 -38.45
C THR A 11 12.70 1.62 -38.77
N ILE A 12 11.71 0.86 -38.30
CA ILE A 12 10.30 1.24 -38.38
C ILE A 12 9.95 2.02 -37.11
N PHE A 13 9.75 3.33 -37.24
CA PHE A 13 9.06 4.15 -36.24
C PHE A 13 7.55 4.04 -36.48
N ILE A 14 6.81 3.44 -35.55
CA ILE A 14 5.35 3.53 -35.55
C ILE A 14 4.98 4.73 -34.68
N ILE A 15 4.48 5.80 -35.31
CA ILE A 15 3.83 6.92 -34.64
C ILE A 15 2.35 6.59 -34.61
N PHE A 16 1.78 6.32 -33.43
CA PHE A 16 0.33 6.31 -33.27
C PHE A 16 -0.17 7.76 -33.24
N SER A 17 -0.64 8.22 -34.40
CA SER A 17 -1.58 9.34 -34.52
C SER A 17 -2.93 8.73 -34.89
N GLY A 18 -3.89 8.84 -33.98
CA GLY A 18 -5.25 8.35 -34.17
C GLY A 18 -6.26 9.42 -33.85
N CYS A 19 -6.45 10.36 -34.77
CA CYS A 19 -7.73 11.06 -34.92
C CYS A 19 -8.65 10.16 -35.76
N ILE A 20 -9.89 9.91 -35.31
CA ILE A 20 -10.97 9.44 -36.18
C ILE A 20 -12.17 10.38 -35.98
N GLU A 21 -12.58 10.96 -37.12
CA GLU A 21 -13.70 11.88 -37.33
C GLU A 21 -15.08 11.24 -37.22
N GLU A 22 -16.06 12.11 -36.99
CA GLU A 22 -17.49 11.89 -36.86
C GLU A 22 -18.24 11.51 -38.17
N ASN A 23 -19.49 11.10 -37.94
CA ASN A 23 -20.73 11.36 -38.71
C ASN A 23 -21.25 10.28 -39.70
N ASN A 24 -22.39 9.66 -39.35
CA ASN A 24 -23.71 10.19 -39.78
C ASN A 24 -24.92 9.45 -39.16
N VAL A 25 -25.72 10.23 -38.44
CA VAL A 25 -27.20 10.38 -38.44
C VAL A 25 -28.08 9.22 -38.96
N THR A 26 -29.03 8.79 -38.11
CA THR A 26 -30.42 8.54 -38.55
C THR A 26 -31.40 8.96 -37.46
N GLN A 27 -32.49 9.58 -37.90
CA GLN A 27 -33.41 10.44 -37.15
C GLN A 27 -34.70 9.70 -36.72
N SER A 28 -35.39 10.29 -35.74
CA SER A 28 -36.83 10.21 -35.43
C SER A 28 -37.33 9.15 -34.41
N ASN A 29 -37.76 9.59 -33.22
CA ASN A 29 -39.15 10.07 -33.03
C ASN A 29 -39.34 10.78 -31.68
N GLU A 30 -39.96 11.96 -31.78
CA GLU A 30 -40.52 12.80 -30.71
C GLU A 30 -42.02 12.48 -30.53
N SER A 31 -42.60 13.01 -29.44
CA SER A 31 -44.02 13.02 -29.00
C SER A 31 -44.42 11.89 -28.04
N ALA A 32 -45.11 12.10 -26.91
CA ALA A 32 -45.79 13.26 -26.31
C ALA A 32 -45.71 13.09 -24.77
N TYR A 33 -45.65 14.12 -23.94
CA TYR A 33 -46.80 14.88 -23.46
C TYR A 33 -46.36 16.27 -22.95
N GLN A 34 -46.95 17.32 -23.53
CA GLN A 34 -47.04 18.64 -22.93
C GLN A 34 -48.25 18.70 -21.99
N GLY A 35 -48.05 19.29 -20.82
CA GLY A 35 -49.07 19.72 -19.88
C GLY A 35 -48.48 20.79 -18.97
N SER A 36 -48.51 22.04 -19.45
CA SER A 36 -48.13 23.29 -18.77
C SER A 36 -48.88 23.50 -17.45
N VAL A 37 -48.22 24.05 -16.41
CA VAL A 37 -48.53 25.39 -15.83
C VAL A 37 -47.35 25.85 -14.93
N ASN A 38 -47.01 27.13 -15.10
CA ASN A 38 -45.98 27.92 -14.42
C ASN A 38 -46.01 27.89 -12.87
N ALA A 39 -44.84 27.77 -12.24
CA ALA A 39 -44.51 28.43 -10.98
C ALA A 39 -42.99 28.71 -10.90
N ALA A 40 -42.63 29.93 -10.50
CA ALA A 40 -41.27 30.42 -10.35
C ALA A 40 -40.46 29.57 -9.33
N PRO A 41 -39.11 29.60 -9.35
CA PRO A 41 -38.32 28.90 -8.35
C PRO A 41 -38.41 29.68 -7.03
N GLU A 42 -39.31 29.24 -6.15
CA GLU A 42 -39.26 29.63 -4.75
C GLU A 42 -38.02 29.00 -4.12
N ASN A 43 -37.14 29.91 -3.73
CA ASN A 43 -36.03 29.78 -2.80
C ASN A 43 -36.40 28.82 -1.65
N ILE A 44 -35.93 27.57 -1.71
CA ILE A 44 -36.06 26.65 -0.58
C ILE A 44 -35.04 27.06 0.45
N SER A 45 -35.47 28.01 1.28
CA SER A 45 -34.91 28.32 2.56
C SER A 45 -34.78 27.04 3.38
N SER A 46 -33.55 26.83 3.86
CA SER A 46 -33.21 25.99 4.99
C SER A 46 -34.18 26.19 6.16
N THR A 47 -35.12 25.27 6.36
CA THR A 47 -35.63 24.88 7.69
C THR A 47 -36.62 23.73 7.58
N ASN A 48 -36.42 22.74 8.46
CA ASN A 48 -37.28 21.58 8.77
C ASN A 48 -36.98 20.28 8.02
N LEU A 49 -35.77 19.75 8.24
CA LEU A 49 -35.59 18.32 8.49
C LEU A 49 -35.46 18.12 10.00
N SER A 50 -36.44 17.41 10.56
CA SER A 50 -36.70 17.20 11.98
C SER A 50 -35.72 16.24 12.66
N HIS A 51 -35.13 16.65 13.78
CA HIS A 51 -34.81 15.88 15.00
C HIS A 51 -34.30 14.41 14.94
N GLU A 52 -33.64 13.97 13.88
CA GLU A 52 -32.82 12.73 13.86
C GLU A 52 -31.32 12.98 13.63
N ALA A 53 -30.91 14.24 13.44
CA ALA A 53 -29.52 14.62 13.14
C ALA A 53 -28.58 14.67 14.36
N GLU A 54 -29.01 14.28 15.55
CA GLU A 54 -28.28 14.57 16.81
C GLU A 54 -27.19 13.55 17.17
N ASN A 55 -26.99 12.46 16.40
CA ASN A 55 -26.04 11.41 16.77
C ASN A 55 -25.31 10.73 15.60
N ILE A 56 -25.16 11.40 14.46
CA ILE A 56 -24.29 10.92 13.37
C ILE A 56 -22.94 11.65 13.51
N PRO A 57 -21.80 10.93 13.54
CA PRO A 57 -20.50 11.57 13.58
C PRO A 57 -20.24 12.36 12.30
N GLU A 58 -19.49 13.45 12.42
CA GLU A 58 -18.80 14.01 11.27
C GLU A 58 -17.62 13.09 10.94
N ILE A 59 -17.56 12.62 9.70
CA ILE A 59 -16.48 11.76 9.20
C ILE A 59 -15.81 12.47 8.04
N GLU A 60 -14.52 12.68 8.16
CA GLU A 60 -13.68 13.31 7.15
C GLU A 60 -12.62 12.33 6.67
N VAL A 61 -12.42 12.24 5.35
CA VAL A 61 -11.32 11.48 4.76
C VAL A 61 -10.07 12.36 4.72
N THR A 62 -9.02 11.95 5.43
CA THR A 62 -7.75 12.70 5.55
C THR A 62 -6.65 12.16 4.64
N SER A 63 -6.75 10.89 4.22
CA SER A 63 -6.02 10.35 3.07
C SER A 63 -6.68 9.06 2.59
N PHE A 64 -6.38 8.67 1.36
CA PHE A 64 -6.88 7.45 0.75
C PHE A 64 -5.73 6.67 0.11
N SER A 65 -5.76 5.33 0.22
CA SER A 65 -4.83 4.46 -0.49
C SER A 65 -5.56 3.35 -1.25
N SER A 66 -5.09 3.06 -2.46
CA SER A 66 -5.49 1.92 -3.28
C SER A 66 -4.31 0.96 -3.40
N ILE A 67 -4.52 -0.29 -3.07
CA ILE A 67 -3.48 -1.33 -3.06
C ILE A 67 -3.92 -2.45 -3.98
N HIS A 68 -3.03 -2.91 -4.86
CA HIS A 68 -3.14 -4.16 -5.58
C HIS A 68 -1.96 -5.05 -5.19
N ILE A 69 -2.25 -6.32 -4.87
CA ILE A 69 -1.26 -7.35 -4.63
C ILE A 69 -1.59 -8.51 -5.56
N HIS A 70 -0.66 -8.83 -6.45
CA HIS A 70 -0.70 -9.95 -7.37
C HIS A 70 0.47 -10.87 -7.08
N THR A 71 0.19 -12.09 -6.64
CA THR A 71 1.24 -13.00 -6.19
C THR A 71 0.84 -14.45 -6.38
N ASN A 72 1.78 -15.31 -6.78
CA ASN A 72 1.59 -16.76 -6.67
C ASN A 72 2.18 -17.32 -5.38
N LEU A 73 2.70 -16.46 -4.50
CA LEU A 73 3.25 -16.89 -3.23
C LEU A 73 2.14 -17.36 -2.30
N GLU A 74 2.21 -18.63 -1.92
CA GLU A 74 1.34 -19.20 -0.91
C GLU A 74 1.97 -18.98 0.46
N LYS A 75 1.18 -18.41 1.37
CA LYS A 75 1.59 -18.27 2.75
C LYS A 75 1.60 -19.66 3.37
N VAL A 76 2.79 -20.17 3.66
CA VAL A 76 2.94 -21.43 4.37
C VAL A 76 3.21 -21.11 5.83
N GLU A 77 2.21 -21.34 6.68
CA GLU A 77 2.42 -21.32 8.12
C GLU A 77 3.21 -22.57 8.51
N GLY A 78 4.54 -22.43 8.54
CA GLY A 78 5.45 -23.48 8.96
C GLY A 78 5.30 -23.75 10.46
N TYR A 79 4.38 -24.63 10.83
CA TYR A 79 4.27 -25.10 12.22
C TYR A 79 5.62 -25.67 12.68
N ILE A 80 6.24 -25.02 13.67
CA ILE A 80 7.51 -25.46 14.22
C ILE A 80 7.24 -26.51 15.30
N PHE A 81 6.67 -26.10 16.43
CA PHE A 81 6.31 -26.98 17.55
C PHE A 81 5.24 -26.34 18.45
N SER A 82 4.52 -27.15 19.21
CA SER A 82 3.66 -26.66 20.29
C SER A 82 4.48 -26.47 21.56
N TRP A 83 4.50 -25.24 22.07
CA TRP A 83 5.19 -24.90 23.31
C TRP A 83 4.74 -25.81 24.44
N ASP A 84 3.42 -25.98 24.62
CA ASP A 84 2.85 -26.74 25.75
C ASP A 84 3.18 -28.24 25.71
N ASN A 85 3.49 -28.80 24.55
CA ASN A 85 3.85 -30.21 24.38
C ASN A 85 5.37 -30.48 24.47
N VAL A 86 6.17 -29.49 24.87
CA VAL A 86 7.60 -29.62 25.13
C VAL A 86 7.90 -29.44 26.63
N PRO A 87 8.73 -30.29 27.27
CA PRO A 87 9.22 -31.56 26.76
C PRO A 87 8.06 -32.56 26.60
N GLY A 88 8.12 -33.41 25.58
CA GLY A 88 7.07 -34.38 25.29
C GLY A 88 7.05 -34.77 23.82
N ASN A 89 5.85 -34.91 23.26
CA ASN A 89 5.63 -35.37 21.89
C ASN A 89 6.25 -34.44 20.83
N GLU A 90 6.42 -33.17 21.16
CA GLU A 90 6.93 -32.14 20.24
C GLU A 90 8.44 -31.86 20.44
N SER A 91 9.11 -32.57 21.36
CA SER A 91 10.54 -32.38 21.63
C SER A 91 11.44 -32.57 20.39
N GLN A 92 11.10 -33.53 19.52
CA GLN A 92 11.88 -33.79 18.30
C GLN A 92 11.75 -32.68 17.25
N ARG A 93 10.59 -32.02 17.19
CA ARG A 93 10.37 -30.85 16.34
C ARG A 93 11.17 -29.64 16.82
N LEU A 94 11.20 -29.40 18.14
CA LEU A 94 12.09 -28.38 18.71
C LEU A 94 13.58 -28.67 18.40
N ILE A 95 14.04 -29.92 18.50
CA ILE A 95 15.42 -30.29 18.13
C ILE A 95 15.68 -30.02 16.63
N SER A 96 14.74 -30.40 15.77
CA SER A 96 14.84 -30.19 14.32
C SER A 96 14.95 -28.70 13.97
N TYR A 97 14.15 -27.85 14.61
CA TYR A 97 14.25 -26.40 14.48
C TYR A 97 15.60 -25.85 14.93
N ILE A 98 16.07 -26.26 16.11
CA ILE A 98 17.38 -25.83 16.62
C ILE A 98 18.51 -26.21 15.66
N LYS A 99 18.42 -27.38 15.02
CA LYS A 99 19.42 -27.85 14.08
C LYS A 99 19.36 -27.13 12.73
N ASN A 100 18.19 -27.11 12.10
CA ASN A 100 18.06 -26.68 10.71
C ASN A 100 17.94 -25.17 10.57
N ASP A 101 17.21 -24.52 11.49
CA ASP A 101 16.91 -23.09 11.41
C ASP A 101 17.94 -22.25 12.19
N LEU A 102 18.37 -22.73 13.36
CA LEU A 102 19.38 -22.03 14.17
C LEU A 102 20.82 -22.46 13.86
N ASP A 103 21.02 -23.47 13.01
CA ASP A 103 22.32 -24.06 12.67
C ASP A 103 23.10 -24.56 13.91
N ILE A 104 22.39 -25.21 14.84
CA ILE A 104 22.94 -25.71 16.11
C ILE A 104 22.88 -27.24 16.18
N ASP A 105 23.93 -27.89 15.67
CA ASP A 105 24.02 -29.35 15.55
C ASP A 105 24.09 -30.12 16.88
N TRP A 106 24.49 -29.49 17.99
CA TRP A 106 24.66 -30.21 19.25
C TRP A 106 23.34 -30.61 19.93
N ALA A 107 22.20 -30.10 19.42
CA ALA A 107 20.89 -30.32 20.00
C ALA A 107 20.39 -31.77 19.91
N ASP A 108 20.91 -32.57 18.98
CA ASP A 108 20.50 -33.98 18.76
C ASP A 108 20.60 -34.84 20.03
N ASN A 109 21.55 -34.52 20.91
CA ASN A 109 21.79 -35.25 22.17
C ASN A 109 21.51 -34.39 23.43
N ALA A 110 20.83 -33.26 23.27
CA ALA A 110 20.58 -32.34 24.36
C ALA A 110 19.42 -32.79 25.27
N GLN A 111 19.53 -32.47 26.55
CA GLN A 111 18.41 -32.58 27.48
C GLN A 111 17.49 -31.38 27.31
N ILE A 112 16.18 -31.65 27.27
CA ILE A 112 15.14 -30.62 27.19
C ILE A 112 14.37 -30.64 28.50
N VAL A 113 14.33 -29.49 29.15
CA VAL A 113 13.55 -29.28 30.37
C VAL A 113 12.74 -28.02 30.24
N LYS A 114 11.59 -27.97 30.90
CA LYS A 114 10.80 -26.74 31.04
C LYS A 114 10.70 -26.36 32.52
N THR A 115 10.75 -25.06 32.80
CA THR A 115 10.58 -24.51 34.16
C THR A 115 9.15 -24.69 34.66
N ASN A 116 8.97 -24.66 35.99
CA ASN A 116 7.68 -24.91 36.64
C ASN A 116 6.62 -23.83 36.31
N ASP A 117 7.04 -22.62 35.95
CA ASP A 117 6.16 -21.54 35.49
C ASP A 117 5.63 -21.76 34.06
N ASN A 118 6.10 -22.80 33.35
CA ASN A 118 5.83 -23.08 31.94
C ASN A 118 6.30 -21.95 30.98
N GLU A 119 7.13 -21.01 31.44
CA GLU A 119 7.56 -19.83 30.67
C GLU A 119 8.94 -19.98 30.03
N THR A 120 9.75 -20.95 30.46
CA THR A 120 11.10 -21.17 29.92
C THR A 120 11.34 -22.63 29.55
N ILE A 121 11.76 -22.87 28.31
CA ILE A 121 12.36 -24.15 27.87
C ILE A 121 13.89 -23.99 27.86
N ARG A 122 14.60 -24.99 28.40
CA ARG A 122 16.06 -25.08 28.32
C ARG A 122 16.46 -26.34 27.58
N VAL A 123 17.34 -26.18 26.60
CA VAL A 123 17.96 -27.26 25.84
C VAL A 123 19.45 -27.21 26.13
N PHE A 124 20.04 -28.27 26.66
CA PHE A 124 21.44 -28.22 27.08
C PHE A 124 22.17 -29.56 27.01
N THR A 125 23.48 -29.47 26.87
CA THR A 125 24.44 -30.55 27.06
C THR A 125 25.39 -30.13 28.21
N PRO A 126 26.34 -30.97 28.63
CA PRO A 126 27.34 -30.53 29.62
C PRO A 126 28.20 -29.32 29.19
N LYS A 127 28.27 -29.03 27.89
CA LYS A 127 29.13 -27.98 27.33
C LYS A 127 28.38 -26.78 26.77
N ASN A 128 27.14 -26.97 26.29
CA ASN A 128 26.36 -25.94 25.60
C ASN A 128 24.97 -25.81 26.22
N SER A 129 24.39 -24.61 26.16
CA SER A 129 23.01 -24.39 26.59
C SER A 129 22.29 -23.36 25.71
N LEU A 130 21.00 -23.60 25.54
CA LEU A 130 20.06 -22.76 24.82
C LEU A 130 18.83 -22.55 25.69
N LYS A 131 18.36 -21.31 25.76
CA LYS A 131 17.18 -20.95 26.56
C LYS A 131 16.15 -20.26 25.67
N PHE A 132 14.93 -20.78 25.69
CA PHE A 132 13.75 -20.15 25.10
C PHE A 132 12.88 -19.60 26.22
N THR A 133 12.45 -18.34 26.13
CA THR A 133 11.61 -17.69 27.15
C THR A 133 10.42 -17.00 26.50
N LEU A 134 9.21 -17.24 27.00
CA LEU A 134 8.03 -16.46 26.64
C LEU A 134 8.13 -15.04 27.22
N ILE A 135 7.98 -14.03 26.39
CA ILE A 135 8.01 -12.61 26.80
C ILE A 135 6.75 -11.89 26.29
N ASN A 136 6.60 -10.61 26.65
CA ASN A 136 5.49 -9.75 26.20
C ASN A 136 4.09 -10.37 26.39
N ASN A 137 3.79 -10.86 27.59
CA ASN A 137 2.54 -11.57 27.88
C ASN A 137 2.31 -12.82 27.00
N LYS A 138 3.39 -13.53 26.65
CA LYS A 138 3.39 -14.78 25.87
C LYS A 138 3.00 -14.59 24.39
N THR A 139 3.29 -13.42 23.84
CA THR A 139 3.13 -13.15 22.40
C THR A 139 4.42 -13.35 21.61
N GLU A 140 5.57 -13.46 22.29
CA GLU A 140 6.88 -13.58 21.65
C GLU A 140 7.80 -14.57 22.38
N ILE A 141 8.75 -15.15 21.64
CA ILE A 141 9.81 -16.02 22.16
C ILE A 141 11.16 -15.31 22.07
N LEU A 142 11.83 -15.22 23.21
CA LEU A 142 13.23 -14.82 23.30
C LEU A 142 14.14 -16.06 23.28
N VAL A 143 15.06 -16.14 22.32
CA VAL A 143 16.06 -17.21 22.24
C VAL A 143 17.40 -16.67 22.75
N ALA A 144 18.03 -17.34 23.71
CA ALA A 144 19.35 -16.98 24.20
C ALA A 144 20.34 -18.13 24.00
N ILE A 145 21.30 -17.92 23.07
CA ILE A 145 22.40 -18.85 22.78
C ILE A 145 23.58 -18.42 23.65
N ASN A 146 24.04 -19.27 24.56
CA ASN A 146 25.16 -18.95 25.47
C ASN A 146 25.00 -17.57 26.16
N TYR A 147 23.77 -17.22 26.57
CA TYR A 147 23.40 -15.96 27.21
C TYR A 147 23.42 -14.70 26.33
N VAL A 148 23.55 -14.84 25.00
CA VAL A 148 23.36 -13.75 24.03
C VAL A 148 21.93 -13.81 23.47
N PRO A 149 21.11 -12.75 23.62
CA PRO A 149 19.72 -12.74 23.13
C PRO A 149 19.61 -12.60 21.60
N TRP A 150 18.63 -13.30 21.01
CA TRP A 150 18.19 -13.24 19.60
C TRP A 150 16.65 -13.10 19.57
N TYR A 151 16.09 -12.41 18.56
CA TYR A 151 14.64 -12.17 18.35
C TYR A 151 14.14 -12.96 17.13
N SER A 152 12.85 -13.25 16.92
CA SER A 152 11.77 -13.87 17.73
C SER A 152 10.85 -14.59 16.71
N GLU A 153 10.15 -15.66 17.11
CA GLU A 153 9.19 -16.36 16.23
C GLU A 153 7.75 -16.02 16.63
N LYS A 154 6.82 -16.08 15.67
CA LYS A 154 5.39 -15.79 15.90
C LYS A 154 4.76 -16.87 16.78
N ILE A 155 4.01 -16.41 17.79
CA ILE A 155 3.20 -17.29 18.65
C ILE A 155 1.73 -17.16 18.26
N GLU A 156 1.07 -18.30 18.11
CA GLU A 156 -0.39 -18.36 17.99
C GLU A 156 -1.02 -19.19 19.12
N ASN A 157 -2.20 -18.77 19.55
CA ASN A 157 -3.01 -19.52 20.51
C ASN A 157 -4.07 -20.31 19.75
N GLU A 158 -3.85 -21.61 19.62
CA GLU A 158 -4.78 -22.52 18.95
C GLU A 158 -5.45 -23.42 19.98
N ASN A 159 -6.78 -23.32 20.11
CA ASN A 159 -7.56 -24.14 21.03
C ASN A 159 -7.01 -24.08 22.49
N GLY A 160 -6.48 -22.93 22.89
CA GLY A 160 -5.90 -22.71 24.23
C GLY A 160 -4.48 -23.26 24.41
N LYS A 161 -3.80 -23.67 23.34
CA LYS A 161 -2.39 -24.07 23.34
C LYS A 161 -1.52 -23.05 22.65
N ILE A 162 -0.33 -22.83 23.20
CA ILE A 162 0.70 -21.99 22.60
C ILE A 162 1.42 -22.80 21.52
N CYS A 163 1.32 -22.35 20.28
CA CYS A 163 1.99 -22.94 19.13
C CYS A 163 2.99 -21.94 18.54
N VAL A 164 4.15 -22.44 18.14
CA VAL A 164 5.24 -21.67 17.56
C VAL A 164 5.26 -21.92 16.07
N TYR A 165 5.18 -20.85 15.31
CA TYR A 165 5.18 -20.86 13.87
C TYR A 165 6.41 -20.14 13.35
N ARG A 166 6.93 -20.63 12.22
CA ARG A 166 7.94 -19.91 11.47
C ARG A 166 7.30 -18.62 10.98
N SER A 167 7.99 -17.51 11.21
CA SER A 167 7.70 -16.22 10.62
C SER A 167 7.57 -16.41 9.10
N PHE A 168 6.39 -16.08 8.56
CA PHE A 168 5.87 -16.46 7.24
C PHE A 168 6.94 -16.86 6.21
N GLU A 169 7.00 -18.14 5.86
CA GLU A 169 7.65 -18.55 4.63
C GLU A 169 6.61 -18.51 3.51
N TYR A 170 7.00 -17.85 2.43
CA TYR A 170 6.24 -17.84 1.19
C TYR A 170 6.84 -18.91 0.30
N GLU A 171 6.06 -19.93 0.01
CA GLU A 171 6.44 -20.94 -0.98
C GLU A 171 5.84 -20.59 -2.34
N ASP A 172 6.49 -21.06 -3.39
CA ASP A 172 5.99 -20.94 -4.75
C ASP A 172 4.69 -21.72 -4.89
N GLY A 173 3.58 -20.99 -4.96
CA GLY A 173 2.27 -21.55 -5.23
C GLY A 173 2.05 -21.78 -6.72
N SER A 174 1.11 -22.67 -6.99
CA SER A 174 0.67 -22.96 -8.36
C SER A 174 -0.44 -22.04 -8.85
N ASN A 175 -1.10 -21.32 -7.92
CA ASN A 175 -2.21 -20.42 -8.22
C ASN A 175 -1.83 -18.97 -7.96
N ILE A 176 -2.22 -18.10 -8.89
CA ILE A 176 -2.14 -16.65 -8.73
C ILE A 176 -3.28 -16.20 -7.80
N THR A 177 -2.93 -15.37 -6.84
CA THR A 177 -3.87 -14.65 -5.98
C THR A 177 -3.78 -13.17 -6.28
N GLU A 178 -4.92 -12.55 -6.58
CA GLU A 178 -5.09 -11.12 -6.73
C GLU A 178 -5.93 -10.59 -5.58
N LYS A 179 -5.43 -9.56 -4.89
CA LYS A 179 -6.14 -8.89 -3.81
C LYS A 179 -6.08 -7.38 -4.03
N TYR A 180 -7.23 -6.73 -3.93
CA TYR A 180 -7.33 -5.28 -3.93
C TYR A 180 -7.77 -4.79 -2.55
N TYR A 181 -7.20 -3.67 -2.13
CA TYR A 181 -7.60 -3.01 -0.90
C TYR A 181 -7.80 -1.52 -1.11
N ALA A 182 -8.85 -1.00 -0.47
CA ALA A 182 -9.13 0.41 -0.31
C ALA A 182 -8.89 0.77 1.16
N VAL A 183 -7.98 1.70 1.42
CA VAL A 183 -7.63 2.15 2.77
C VAL A 183 -7.98 3.62 2.92
N TYR A 184 -8.79 3.95 3.92
CA TYR A 184 -9.17 5.33 4.22
C TYR A 184 -8.62 5.70 5.59
N ASN A 185 -7.84 6.77 5.65
CA ASN A 185 -7.57 7.45 6.91
C ASN A 185 -8.69 8.43 7.17
N LEU A 186 -9.30 8.33 8.35
CA LEU A 186 -10.49 9.08 8.72
C LEU A 186 -10.22 9.91 9.97
N SER A 187 -10.87 11.07 10.05
CA SER A 187 -11.11 11.83 11.27
C SER A 187 -12.59 11.75 11.59
N ILE A 188 -12.93 11.24 12.78
CA ILE A 188 -14.31 11.01 13.20
C ILE A 188 -14.57 11.86 14.44
N THR A 189 -15.48 12.82 14.31
CA THR A 189 -15.78 13.80 15.36
C THR A 189 -17.23 13.69 15.80
N ASN A 190 -17.45 13.64 17.12
CA ASN A 190 -18.78 13.77 17.69
C ASN A 190 -19.12 15.25 17.90
N ASN A 191 -19.84 15.87 16.96
CA ASN A 191 -20.33 17.23 17.09
C ASN A 191 -21.66 17.34 17.88
N GLY A 192 -22.25 16.20 18.25
CA GLY A 192 -23.51 16.12 18.97
C GLY A 192 -23.35 16.48 20.45
N PRO A 193 -24.47 16.80 21.13
CA PRO A 193 -24.47 17.13 22.56
C PRO A 193 -24.38 15.90 23.47
N ASN A 194 -24.57 14.69 22.93
CA ASN A 194 -24.59 13.43 23.66
C ASN A 194 -23.38 12.56 23.34
N ASN A 195 -23.09 11.57 24.18
CA ASN A 195 -22.07 10.57 23.86
C ASN A 195 -22.52 9.73 22.65
N LEU A 196 -21.62 9.56 21.69
CA LEU A 196 -21.82 8.76 20.50
C LEU A 196 -21.13 7.40 20.69
N ASP A 197 -21.87 6.31 20.50
CA ASP A 197 -21.29 4.96 20.43
C ASP A 197 -20.98 4.63 18.97
N PHE A 198 -19.73 4.87 18.55
CA PHE A 198 -19.27 4.59 17.19
C PHE A 198 -18.95 3.10 17.04
N LYS A 199 -19.52 2.48 16.00
CA LYS A 199 -19.25 1.08 15.62
C LYS A 199 -18.51 1.03 14.30
N LEU A 200 -17.39 0.32 14.28
CA LEU A 200 -16.61 0.12 13.05
C LEU A 200 -17.41 -0.64 11.99
N ASN A 201 -18.24 -1.61 12.41
CA ASN A 201 -19.07 -2.41 11.50
C ASN A 201 -20.19 -1.61 10.82
N ASP A 202 -20.46 -0.39 11.27
CA ASP A 202 -21.38 0.52 10.58
C ASP A 202 -20.69 1.25 9.40
N LEU A 203 -19.36 1.16 9.27
CA LEU A 203 -18.64 1.63 8.08
C LEU A 203 -18.58 0.51 7.02
N HIS A 204 -18.97 0.85 5.80
CA HIS A 204 -18.79 -0.04 4.65
C HIS A 204 -18.56 0.77 3.37
N LEU A 205 -17.91 0.12 2.39
CA LEU A 205 -17.78 0.66 1.05
C LEU A 205 -18.89 0.06 0.16
N ARG A 206 -19.51 0.88 -0.68
CA ARG A 206 -20.43 0.41 -1.72
C ARG A 206 -19.83 0.62 -3.10
N ASP A 207 -19.99 -0.37 -3.97
CA ASP A 207 -19.76 -0.24 -5.41
C ASP A 207 -20.96 -0.86 -6.15
N GLY A 208 -21.86 -0.01 -6.65
CA GLY A 208 -23.15 -0.43 -7.16
C GLY A 208 -23.96 -1.21 -6.12
N ASN A 209 -24.20 -2.50 -6.39
CA ASN A 209 -24.93 -3.39 -5.47
C ASN A 209 -24.01 -4.15 -4.50
N GLN A 210 -22.70 -4.02 -4.64
CA GLN A 210 -21.73 -4.70 -3.79
C GLN A 210 -21.47 -3.90 -2.52
N ILE A 211 -21.31 -4.60 -1.41
CA ILE A 211 -20.98 -4.02 -0.11
C ILE A 211 -19.71 -4.69 0.39
N PHE A 212 -18.70 -3.88 0.68
CA PHE A 212 -17.43 -4.33 1.25
C PHE A 212 -17.36 -3.89 2.71
N ASN A 213 -17.23 -4.86 3.60
CA ASN A 213 -17.07 -4.62 5.03
C ASN A 213 -15.60 -4.37 5.38
N THR A 214 -15.37 -3.77 6.54
CA THR A 214 -14.01 -3.54 7.04
C THR A 214 -13.25 -4.86 7.24
N THR A 215 -11.97 -4.86 6.89
CA THR A 215 -11.00 -5.94 7.17
C THR A 215 -9.84 -5.41 7.99
N ILE A 216 -9.07 -6.33 8.59
CA ILE A 216 -8.05 -5.97 9.60
C ILE A 216 -6.80 -5.38 8.94
N LYS A 217 -6.34 -5.94 7.82
CA LYS A 217 -5.15 -5.44 7.12
C LYS A 217 -5.01 -5.99 5.69
N PRO A 218 -4.28 -5.28 4.80
CA PRO A 218 -3.72 -5.89 3.61
C PRO A 218 -2.76 -7.02 3.99
N GLU A 219 -2.89 -8.18 3.35
CA GLU A 219 -1.95 -9.28 3.53
C GLU A 219 -0.90 -9.22 2.42
N SER A 220 0.26 -8.63 2.73
CA SER A 220 1.39 -8.56 1.82
C SER A 220 2.53 -9.47 2.28
N PRO A 221 3.03 -10.36 1.40
CA PRO A 221 4.27 -11.09 1.62
C PRO A 221 5.52 -10.29 1.95
N TYR A 222 5.61 -9.06 1.47
CA TYR A 222 6.81 -8.24 1.56
C TYR A 222 6.47 -6.80 1.93
N SER A 223 5.67 -6.61 2.98
CA SER A 223 5.29 -5.28 3.45
C SER A 223 6.52 -4.42 3.79
N ASP A 224 7.58 -5.00 4.36
CA ASP A 224 8.86 -4.31 4.65
C ASP A 224 9.59 -3.80 3.41
N GLY A 225 9.32 -4.39 2.24
CA GLY A 225 9.93 -4.01 0.97
C GLY A 225 9.25 -2.82 0.30
N ASN A 226 8.05 -2.45 0.75
CA ASN A 226 7.24 -1.35 0.23
C ASN A 226 6.95 -0.35 1.35
N LYS A 227 7.67 0.79 1.35
CA LYS A 227 7.56 1.82 2.39
C LYS A 227 6.11 2.22 2.70
N ILE A 228 5.27 2.40 1.67
CA ILE A 228 3.87 2.83 1.88
C ILE A 228 3.07 1.75 2.60
N LEU A 229 3.26 0.46 2.25
CA LEU A 229 2.62 -0.64 3.00
C LEU A 229 3.13 -0.71 4.43
N SER A 230 4.44 -0.59 4.65
CA SER A 230 5.02 -0.59 6.00
C SER A 230 4.42 0.53 6.87
N ASP A 231 4.33 1.74 6.30
CA ASP A 231 3.74 2.90 6.98
C ASP A 231 2.27 2.63 7.33
N LEU A 232 1.48 2.11 6.39
CA LEU A 232 0.08 1.72 6.60
C LEU A 232 -0.10 0.62 7.66
N GLU A 233 0.84 -0.29 7.82
CA GLU A 233 0.81 -1.32 8.88
C GLU A 233 1.02 -0.71 10.27
N SER A 234 1.83 0.36 10.36
CA SER A 234 2.09 1.08 11.60
C SER A 234 1.01 2.09 11.99
N GLU A 235 0.17 2.51 11.04
CA GLU A 235 -0.90 3.48 11.27
C GLU A 235 -1.94 2.98 12.31
N THR A 236 -2.37 3.89 13.18
CA THR A 236 -3.44 3.62 14.15
C THR A 236 -4.72 3.18 13.44
N LYS A 237 -5.24 2.00 13.80
CA LYS A 237 -6.51 1.49 13.24
C LYS A 237 -7.70 2.00 14.03
N ILE A 238 -8.75 2.41 13.33
CA ILE A 238 -10.03 2.76 13.96
C ILE A 238 -10.68 1.48 14.51
N LYS A 239 -11.28 1.62 15.70
CA LYS A 239 -12.00 0.56 16.42
C LYS A 239 -13.29 1.15 16.98
N ASP A 240 -14.17 0.28 17.47
CA ASP A 240 -15.34 0.69 18.24
C ASP A 240 -14.92 1.62 19.40
N ALA A 241 -15.66 2.71 19.57
CA ALA A 241 -15.32 3.74 20.55
C ALA A 241 -16.57 4.50 21.03
N THR A 242 -16.56 4.91 22.29
CA THR A 242 -17.52 5.90 22.79
C THR A 242 -16.88 7.29 22.72
N LEU A 243 -17.44 8.16 21.89
CA LEU A 243 -16.98 9.54 21.68
C LEU A 243 -17.81 10.49 22.52
N PHE A 244 -17.16 11.24 23.41
CA PHE A 244 -17.79 12.34 24.14
C PHE A 244 -18.07 13.54 23.21
N PRO A 245 -19.00 14.44 23.55
CA PRO A 245 -19.24 15.67 22.80
C PRO A 245 -17.94 16.45 22.52
N GLY A 246 -17.68 16.77 21.27
CA GLY A 246 -16.48 17.45 20.77
C GLY A 246 -15.23 16.57 20.67
N GLN A 247 -15.32 15.27 20.95
CA GLN A 247 -14.19 14.36 20.83
C GLN A 247 -13.99 13.91 19.37
N THR A 248 -12.73 13.90 18.95
CA THR A 248 -12.28 13.36 17.66
C THR A 248 -11.40 12.14 17.88
N ILE A 249 -11.58 11.11 17.04
CA ILE A 249 -10.62 10.02 16.86
C ILE A 249 -10.14 10.01 15.42
N SER A 250 -8.92 9.51 15.20
CA SER A 250 -8.34 9.40 13.87
C SER A 250 -7.62 8.07 13.69
N GLY A 251 -7.64 7.55 12.47
CA GLY A 251 -6.93 6.33 12.11
C GLY A 251 -7.38 5.76 10.77
N SER A 252 -6.82 4.62 10.37
CA SER A 252 -7.16 3.95 9.12
C SER A 252 -8.22 2.87 9.29
N VAL A 253 -9.01 2.72 8.22
CA VAL A 253 -9.94 1.62 7.98
C VAL A 253 -9.58 0.99 6.64
N THR A 254 -9.58 -0.34 6.56
CA THR A 254 -9.24 -1.08 5.35
C THR A 254 -10.45 -1.88 4.87
N PHE A 255 -10.67 -1.91 3.56
CA PHE A 255 -11.66 -2.73 2.88
C PHE A 255 -10.93 -3.60 1.86
N GLN A 256 -11.23 -4.90 1.82
CA GLN A 256 -10.84 -5.73 0.68
C GLN A 256 -11.92 -5.60 -0.39
N VAL A 257 -11.52 -5.21 -1.59
CA VAL A 257 -12.39 -4.85 -2.70
C VAL A 257 -12.03 -5.67 -3.94
N ASP A 258 -12.81 -5.52 -5.01
CA ASP A 258 -12.66 -6.32 -6.23
C ASP A 258 -11.80 -5.64 -7.30
N SER A 259 -11.40 -4.38 -7.12
CA SER A 259 -10.57 -3.65 -8.07
C SER A 259 -9.74 -2.57 -7.40
N LEU A 260 -8.75 -2.04 -8.14
CA LEU A 260 -8.16 -0.75 -7.80
C LEU A 260 -9.24 0.33 -7.69
N TYR A 261 -8.93 1.39 -6.94
CA TYR A 261 -9.83 2.50 -6.73
C TYR A 261 -10.48 2.96 -8.02
N ASN A 262 -11.80 2.98 -8.01
CA ASN A 262 -12.62 3.53 -9.06
C ASN A 262 -13.57 4.57 -8.44
N GLU A 263 -14.16 5.41 -9.29
CA GLU A 263 -15.01 6.51 -8.83
C GLU A 263 -16.41 6.05 -8.37
N SER A 264 -16.74 4.77 -8.52
CA SER A 264 -17.99 4.22 -8.03
C SER A 264 -17.93 3.77 -6.56
N PHE A 265 -16.74 3.77 -5.95
CA PHE A 265 -16.58 3.50 -4.52
C PHE A 265 -17.17 4.62 -3.66
N LEU A 266 -18.20 4.27 -2.88
CA LEU A 266 -18.90 5.17 -1.96
C LEU A 266 -18.66 4.71 -0.52
N LEU A 267 -18.01 5.55 0.29
CA LEU A 267 -17.85 5.30 1.72
C LEU A 267 -19.14 5.65 2.46
N MET A 268 -19.67 4.68 3.20
CA MET A 268 -20.94 4.80 3.92
C MET A 268 -20.70 4.62 5.41
N TYR A 269 -21.43 5.39 6.21
CA TYR A 269 -21.62 5.12 7.63
C TYR A 269 -23.11 4.88 7.88
N GLN A 270 -23.45 3.67 8.32
CA GLN A 270 -24.82 3.17 8.33
C GLN A 270 -25.43 3.33 6.93
N GLU A 271 -26.60 3.94 6.79
CA GLU A 271 -27.22 4.20 5.48
C GLU A 271 -26.86 5.57 4.89
N THR A 272 -25.95 6.32 5.52
CA THR A 272 -25.60 7.69 5.11
C THR A 272 -24.28 7.71 4.35
N LEU A 273 -24.26 8.39 3.20
CA LEU A 273 -23.03 8.65 2.46
C LEU A 273 -22.14 9.59 3.27
N VAL A 274 -20.88 9.21 3.47
CA VAL A 274 -19.89 10.10 4.07
C VAL A 274 -19.60 11.23 3.08
N PRO A 275 -19.89 12.51 3.44
CA PRO A 275 -19.64 13.64 2.55
C PRO A 275 -18.17 13.73 2.18
N SER A 276 -17.90 13.93 0.89
CA SER A 276 -16.60 13.62 0.33
C SER A 276 -15.92 14.86 -0.27
N THR A 277 -16.15 16.07 0.26
CA THR A 277 -15.56 17.30 -0.31
C THR A 277 -14.03 17.26 -0.36
N SER A 278 -13.37 16.74 0.68
CA SER A 278 -11.92 16.49 0.68
C SER A 278 -11.52 15.31 -0.24
N PHE A 279 -12.41 14.32 -0.36
CA PHE A 279 -12.22 13.17 -1.24
C PHE A 279 -12.32 13.54 -2.74
N GLU A 280 -13.24 14.40 -3.15
CA GLU A 280 -13.39 14.84 -4.55
C GLU A 280 -12.12 15.49 -5.08
N ASN A 281 -11.47 16.32 -4.26
CA ASN A 281 -10.18 16.92 -4.60
C ASN A 281 -9.08 15.86 -4.69
N SER A 282 -9.11 14.86 -3.81
CA SER A 282 -8.20 13.71 -3.88
C SER A 282 -8.38 12.91 -5.18
N ILE A 283 -9.62 12.76 -5.67
CA ILE A 283 -9.89 12.07 -6.95
C ILE A 283 -9.37 12.87 -8.13
N LYS A 284 -9.55 14.19 -8.13
CA LYS A 284 -9.00 15.05 -9.18
C LYS A 284 -7.47 15.02 -9.18
N ALA A 285 -6.84 15.09 -8.01
CA ALA A 285 -5.38 14.98 -7.87
C ALA A 285 -4.87 13.63 -8.37
N LEU A 286 -5.59 12.54 -8.07
CA LEU A 286 -5.28 11.22 -8.57
C LEU A 286 -5.31 11.16 -10.11
N ARG A 287 -6.38 11.66 -10.75
CA ARG A 287 -6.46 11.71 -12.21
C ARG A 287 -5.29 12.50 -12.82
N THR A 288 -4.90 13.61 -12.19
CA THR A 288 -3.73 14.38 -12.63
C THR A 288 -2.44 13.56 -12.52
N ALA A 289 -2.25 12.82 -11.43
CA ALA A 289 -1.09 11.95 -11.28
C ALA A 289 -1.06 10.82 -12.31
N GLU A 290 -2.19 10.16 -12.58
CA GLU A 290 -2.27 9.04 -13.52
C GLU A 290 -2.06 9.47 -14.98
N SER A 291 -2.53 10.67 -15.34
CA SER A 291 -2.32 11.27 -16.66
C SER A 291 -0.94 11.91 -16.84
N CYS A 292 -0.10 11.91 -15.81
CA CYS A 292 1.19 12.56 -15.80
C CYS A 292 2.19 11.87 -16.75
N ASN A 293 2.91 12.68 -17.52
CA ASN A 293 4.04 12.20 -18.31
C ASN A 293 5.33 12.20 -17.46
N TYR A 294 5.50 11.15 -16.67
CA TYR A 294 6.67 10.97 -15.82
C TYR A 294 8.00 10.96 -16.59
N SER A 295 7.99 10.52 -17.86
CA SER A 295 9.17 10.59 -18.72
C SER A 295 9.62 12.01 -19.00
N GLU A 296 8.68 12.95 -19.18
CA GLU A 296 9.02 14.35 -19.41
C GLU A 296 9.50 15.05 -18.12
N ILE A 297 8.85 14.71 -16.99
CA ILE A 297 9.19 15.27 -15.68
C ILE A 297 10.59 14.86 -15.26
N PHE A 298 10.86 13.56 -15.22
CA PHE A 298 12.14 13.04 -14.76
C PHE A 298 13.21 13.02 -15.87
N GLY A 299 12.80 13.21 -17.13
CA GLY A 299 13.69 13.04 -18.28
C GLY A 299 14.15 11.58 -18.47
N ILE A 300 13.43 10.62 -17.88
CA ILE A 300 13.75 9.19 -17.96
C ILE A 300 12.74 8.53 -18.90
N PRO A 301 13.15 7.99 -20.06
CA PRO A 301 12.21 7.28 -20.93
C PRO A 301 11.62 6.05 -20.21
N LEU A 302 10.41 5.66 -20.59
CA LEU A 302 9.88 4.37 -20.17
C LEU A 302 10.78 3.28 -20.77
N TYR A 303 11.51 2.59 -19.91
CA TYR A 303 12.18 1.35 -20.26
C TYR A 303 11.28 0.23 -19.75
N GLU A 304 10.84 -0.63 -20.66
CA GLU A 304 10.00 -1.78 -20.38
C GLU A 304 10.76 -3.01 -20.85
N ASP A 305 11.35 -3.71 -19.90
CA ASP A 305 11.71 -5.11 -20.03
C ASP A 305 10.86 -5.86 -19.00
N HIS A 306 10.55 -7.14 -19.20
CA HIS A 306 9.52 -7.89 -18.46
C HIS A 306 9.61 -7.80 -16.92
N TYR A 307 10.73 -7.32 -16.37
CA TYR A 307 11.01 -7.22 -14.95
C TYR A 307 11.45 -5.82 -14.48
N TYR A 308 11.61 -4.85 -15.39
CA TYR A 308 12.24 -3.56 -15.10
C TYR A 308 11.42 -2.39 -15.64
N LEU A 309 11.05 -1.49 -14.74
CA LEU A 309 10.39 -0.23 -15.05
C LEU A 309 11.22 0.93 -14.52
N ASN A 310 11.30 2.01 -15.30
CA ASN A 310 11.93 3.25 -14.85
C ASN A 310 10.96 4.08 -14.01
N TRP A 311 9.67 4.09 -14.35
CA TRP A 311 8.60 4.80 -13.67
C TRP A 311 7.30 4.04 -13.91
N VAL A 312 6.27 4.30 -13.10
CA VAL A 312 4.98 3.61 -13.22
C VAL A 312 3.81 4.56 -12.97
N ASN A 313 2.76 4.41 -13.77
CA ASN A 313 1.42 4.89 -13.49
C ASN A 313 0.44 3.69 -13.56
N ARG A 314 -0.85 3.92 -13.29
CA ARG A 314 -1.84 2.84 -13.31
C ARG A 314 -1.86 2.08 -14.65
N SER A 315 -1.82 2.77 -15.78
CA SER A 315 -1.90 2.12 -17.10
C SER A 315 -0.67 1.27 -17.42
N VAL A 316 0.53 1.74 -17.06
CA VAL A 316 1.78 0.96 -17.17
C VAL A 316 1.71 -0.26 -16.26
N PHE A 317 1.24 -0.07 -15.03
CA PHE A 317 1.06 -1.14 -14.07
C PHE A 317 0.11 -2.24 -14.56
N GLU A 318 -1.10 -1.88 -14.98
CA GLU A 318 -2.11 -2.84 -15.47
C GLU A 318 -1.60 -3.61 -16.71
N SER A 319 -0.78 -2.97 -17.54
CA SER A 319 -0.14 -3.63 -18.69
C SER A 319 0.88 -4.68 -18.25
N LEU A 320 1.71 -4.36 -17.25
CA LEU A 320 2.70 -5.27 -16.67
C LEU A 320 2.03 -6.44 -15.94
N ASP A 321 1.02 -6.14 -15.12
CA ASP A 321 0.24 -7.13 -14.36
C ASP A 321 -0.40 -8.18 -15.28
N LYS A 322 -0.98 -7.72 -16.39
CA LYS A 322 -1.49 -8.59 -17.44
C LYS A 322 -0.39 -9.43 -18.10
N ALA A 323 0.76 -8.84 -18.40
CA ALA A 323 1.88 -9.55 -19.00
C ALA A 323 2.44 -10.64 -18.07
N SER A 324 2.53 -10.36 -16.76
CA SER A 324 2.92 -11.33 -15.74
C SER A 324 1.94 -12.50 -15.64
N SER A 325 0.64 -12.21 -15.69
CA SER A 325 -0.42 -13.23 -15.72
C SER A 325 -0.30 -14.14 -16.96
N ASP A 326 -0.14 -13.54 -18.15
CA ASP A 326 0.03 -14.28 -19.41
C ASP A 326 1.31 -15.12 -19.40
N PHE A 327 2.39 -14.62 -18.81
CA PHE A 327 3.65 -15.35 -18.67
C PHE A 327 3.49 -16.61 -17.81
N LEU A 328 2.79 -16.51 -16.68
CA LEU A 328 2.54 -17.65 -15.78
C LEU A 328 1.65 -18.73 -16.40
N LEU A 329 0.63 -18.33 -17.17
CA LEU A 329 -0.23 -19.28 -17.88
C LEU A 329 0.54 -20.17 -18.88
N ASN A 330 1.71 -19.72 -19.32
CA ASN A 330 2.57 -20.44 -20.27
C ASN A 330 3.65 -21.30 -19.60
N TYR A 331 3.78 -21.27 -18.26
CA TYR A 331 4.76 -22.05 -17.51
C TYR A 331 4.17 -23.38 -17.00
N PRO A 332 4.89 -24.51 -17.05
CA PRO A 332 4.43 -25.75 -16.42
C PRO A 332 4.32 -25.56 -14.90
N SER A 333 3.16 -25.94 -14.33
CA SER A 333 2.75 -25.68 -12.94
C SER A 333 3.74 -26.04 -11.84
N ASN A 334 4.68 -26.95 -12.11
CA ASN A 334 5.64 -27.43 -11.12
C ASN A 334 6.97 -26.64 -11.11
N ASN A 335 7.17 -25.71 -12.05
CA ASN A 335 8.38 -24.90 -12.20
C ASN A 335 8.07 -23.41 -12.43
N ALA A 336 6.86 -22.95 -12.12
CA ALA A 336 6.52 -21.53 -12.25
C ALA A 336 7.43 -20.70 -11.34
N PRO A 337 8.04 -19.61 -11.82
CA PRO A 337 8.84 -18.75 -10.95
C PRO A 337 7.96 -18.06 -9.92
N SER A 338 8.55 -17.71 -8.77
CA SER A 338 7.95 -16.79 -7.82
C SER A 338 7.59 -15.49 -8.52
N ILE A 339 6.35 -15.04 -8.37
CA ILE A 339 5.91 -13.72 -8.77
C ILE A 339 5.26 -13.08 -7.56
N TYR A 340 5.78 -11.91 -7.20
CA TYR A 340 5.11 -10.97 -6.32
C TYR A 340 5.15 -9.61 -6.98
N LEU A 341 4.00 -8.98 -7.07
CA LEU A 341 3.82 -7.66 -7.64
C LEU A 341 2.86 -6.91 -6.72
N ASP A 342 3.30 -5.77 -6.21
CA ASP A 342 2.42 -4.83 -5.55
C ASP A 342 2.42 -3.48 -6.24
N TYR A 343 1.26 -2.83 -6.16
CA TYR A 343 1.08 -1.45 -6.56
C TYR A 343 0.26 -0.76 -5.49
N VAL A 344 0.84 0.31 -4.96
CA VAL A 344 0.24 1.10 -3.90
C VAL A 344 0.21 2.53 -4.34
N LEU A 345 -0.97 3.09 -4.27
CA LEU A 345 -1.24 4.48 -4.55
C LEU A 345 -1.79 5.09 -3.26
N LYS A 346 -1.21 6.19 -2.78
CA LYS A 346 -1.68 6.96 -1.63
C LYS A 346 -1.88 8.42 -2.03
N VAL A 347 -3.02 8.99 -1.67
CA VAL A 347 -3.35 10.40 -1.88
C VAL A 347 -3.57 11.06 -0.53
N THR A 348 -2.78 12.10 -0.27
CA THR A 348 -2.81 12.88 0.97
C THR A 348 -3.08 14.35 0.63
N PRO A 349 -4.33 14.81 0.75
CA PRO A 349 -4.71 16.19 0.44
C PRO A 349 -4.40 17.16 1.60
N GLU A 350 -4.68 18.44 1.34
CA GLU A 350 -4.74 19.52 2.33
C GLU A 350 -3.47 19.77 3.16
N ARG A 351 -2.30 19.52 2.54
CA ARG A 351 -1.01 19.69 3.20
C ARG A 351 -0.42 21.07 3.00
N ASN A 352 0.10 21.65 4.08
CA ASN A 352 0.97 22.80 3.98
C ASN A 352 2.41 22.33 3.79
N ILE A 353 2.98 22.66 2.64
CA ILE A 353 4.30 22.19 2.25
C ILE A 353 5.27 23.36 2.28
N THR A 354 6.39 23.18 2.98
CA THR A 354 7.49 24.14 3.01
C THR A 354 8.73 23.52 2.38
N MET A 355 9.32 24.25 1.44
CA MET A 355 10.54 23.88 0.75
C MET A 355 11.69 24.78 1.23
N LEU A 356 12.67 24.16 1.86
CA LEU A 356 13.88 24.79 2.34
C LEU A 356 15.00 24.40 1.37
N GLY A 357 15.51 25.35 0.58
CA GLY A 357 16.57 25.08 -0.41
C GLY A 357 17.07 26.34 -1.12
N ASN A 358 18.21 26.25 -1.81
CA ASN A 358 18.80 27.40 -2.51
C ASN A 358 18.06 27.67 -3.84
N LYS A 359 17.59 28.91 -4.06
CA LYS A 359 16.73 29.29 -5.20
C LYS A 359 17.36 29.06 -6.57
N GLU A 360 18.68 29.17 -6.68
CA GLU A 360 19.41 29.08 -7.95
C GLU A 360 19.49 27.65 -8.51
N THR A 361 19.22 26.63 -7.69
CA THR A 361 19.34 25.20 -8.04
C THR A 361 18.00 24.49 -8.20
N MET A 362 16.87 25.16 -7.93
CA MET A 362 15.51 24.62 -8.08
C MET A 362 14.93 24.79 -9.50
N SER A 363 15.66 25.42 -10.43
CA SER A 363 15.20 25.68 -11.81
C SER A 363 15.91 24.83 -12.87
N SER A 364 16.88 23.99 -12.50
CA SER A 364 17.62 23.14 -13.43
C SER A 364 17.08 21.71 -13.39
N LYS A 365 16.70 21.17 -14.56
CA LYS A 365 16.53 19.71 -14.76
C LYS A 365 17.90 19.05 -14.54
N THR A 366 18.24 18.71 -13.30
CA THR A 366 19.52 18.06 -12.97
C THR A 366 19.39 16.56 -13.17
N HIS A 367 19.81 16.09 -14.35
CA HIS A 367 20.08 14.67 -14.56
C HIS A 367 21.29 14.23 -13.74
N LEU A 368 21.06 13.27 -12.85
CA LEU A 368 22.03 12.47 -12.10
C LEU A 368 23.12 13.23 -11.30
N SER A 369 23.19 12.86 -10.02
CA SER A 369 24.31 13.01 -9.08
C SER A 369 24.58 14.33 -8.37
N ASN A 370 23.83 15.42 -8.56
CA ASN A 370 24.04 16.64 -7.76
C ASN A 370 22.75 17.46 -7.57
N VAL A 371 21.76 16.93 -6.85
CA VAL A 371 20.88 17.82 -6.09
C VAL A 371 21.75 18.39 -4.96
N PRO A 372 21.91 19.71 -4.81
CA PRO A 372 22.72 20.26 -3.73
C PRO A 372 22.18 19.81 -2.38
N LEU A 373 23.09 19.57 -1.44
CA LEU A 373 22.86 18.91 -0.15
C LEU A 373 21.91 19.62 0.85
N ASN A 374 21.08 20.57 0.40
CA ASN A 374 20.35 21.47 1.30
C ASN A 374 18.87 21.62 0.91
N THR A 375 18.26 20.64 0.23
CA THR A 375 16.83 20.74 -0.12
C THR A 375 15.97 19.83 0.74
N LEU A 376 15.18 20.42 1.62
CA LEU A 376 14.27 19.75 2.54
C LEU A 376 12.82 20.15 2.19
N CYS A 377 11.95 19.17 1.99
CA CYS A 377 10.51 19.39 1.84
C CYS A 377 9.81 18.76 3.03
N VAL A 378 9.13 19.59 3.82
CA VAL A 378 8.37 19.17 4.99
C VAL A 378 6.90 19.53 4.83
N ASP A 379 6.02 18.66 5.31
CA ASP A 379 4.61 18.98 5.48
C ASP A 379 4.35 19.70 6.81
N ASP A 380 3.07 19.95 7.10
CA ASP A 380 2.60 20.57 8.34
C ASP A 380 2.75 19.69 9.58
N ALA A 381 2.81 18.37 9.42
CA ALA A 381 3.12 17.45 10.50
C ALA A 381 4.62 17.43 10.84
N GLY A 382 5.44 18.16 10.08
CA GLY A 382 6.90 18.09 10.14
C GLY A 382 7.44 16.78 9.56
N GLU A 383 6.61 16.03 8.83
CA GLU A 383 7.06 14.86 8.09
C GLU A 383 7.93 15.32 6.93
N GLU A 384 9.14 14.78 6.90
CA GLU A 384 10.07 15.04 5.81
C GLU A 384 9.63 14.23 4.58
N LEU A 385 8.76 14.83 3.78
CA LEU A 385 8.31 14.29 2.49
C LEU A 385 9.50 13.99 1.57
N ILE A 386 10.54 14.82 1.69
CA ILE A 386 11.77 14.73 0.91
C ILE A 386 12.95 15.03 1.83
N THR A 387 13.65 13.97 2.26
CA THR A 387 14.97 14.06 2.90
C THR A 387 16.09 13.72 1.94
N GLU A 388 17.24 14.34 2.19
CA GLU A 388 18.53 13.81 1.79
C GLU A 388 18.74 12.42 2.41
N THR A 389 18.54 11.37 1.64
CA THR A 389 19.40 10.21 1.78
C THR A 389 19.93 9.82 0.42
N SER A 390 21.26 9.80 0.36
CA SER A 390 22.14 9.51 -0.77
C SER A 390 22.06 8.05 -1.23
N SER A 391 20.86 7.50 -1.42
CA SER A 391 20.70 6.25 -2.14
C SER A 391 20.87 6.51 -3.63
N TYR A 392 21.75 5.74 -4.28
CA TYR A 392 21.86 5.74 -5.74
C TYR A 392 20.47 5.54 -6.36
N GLY A 393 20.08 6.41 -7.31
CA GLY A 393 18.81 6.26 -8.06
C GLY A 393 17.68 7.23 -7.71
N THR A 394 17.84 8.14 -6.75
CA THR A 394 16.83 9.18 -6.45
C THR A 394 16.95 10.39 -7.38
N GLN A 395 15.83 10.82 -7.98
CA GLN A 395 15.69 12.06 -8.74
C GLN A 395 14.63 12.95 -8.13
N LEU A 396 14.90 14.26 -8.12
CA LEU A 396 14.01 15.27 -7.59
C LEU A 396 13.92 16.43 -8.57
N VAL A 397 12.69 16.81 -8.92
CA VAL A 397 12.41 17.85 -9.90
C VAL A 397 11.44 18.85 -9.28
N PHE A 398 11.86 20.11 -9.22
CA PHE A 398 10.97 21.23 -8.90
C PHE A 398 10.51 21.88 -10.19
N LEU A 399 9.18 21.98 -10.34
CA LEU A 399 8.55 22.61 -11.50
C LEU A 399 8.09 24.04 -11.18
N ASN A 400 8.10 24.41 -9.89
CA ASN A 400 7.72 25.73 -9.41
C ASN A 400 8.79 26.28 -8.46
N SER A 401 9.06 27.59 -8.53
CA SER A 401 10.06 28.28 -7.70
C SER A 401 9.51 28.82 -6.38
N ARG A 402 8.21 28.65 -6.12
CA ARG A 402 7.61 28.97 -4.82
C ARG A 402 8.14 28.04 -3.74
N MET A 403 8.43 28.62 -2.58
CA MET A 403 9.01 27.91 -1.42
C MET A 403 7.98 27.41 -0.42
N SER A 404 6.71 27.79 -0.58
CA SER A 404 5.64 27.32 0.29
C SER A 404 4.33 27.20 -0.48
N PHE A 405 3.59 26.14 -0.17
CA PHE A 405 2.29 25.83 -0.74
C PHE A 405 1.34 25.49 0.40
N SER A 406 0.18 26.13 0.41
CA SER A 406 -0.92 25.75 1.30
C SER A 406 -1.89 24.88 0.51
N ASN A 407 -2.55 23.94 1.19
CA ASN A 407 -3.57 23.08 0.59
C ASN A 407 -3.06 22.28 -0.62
N ALA A 408 -1.81 21.83 -0.55
CA ALA A 408 -1.22 20.96 -1.55
C ALA A 408 -1.72 19.52 -1.38
N THR A 409 -1.74 18.77 -2.47
CA THR A 409 -2.03 17.33 -2.46
C THR A 409 -0.80 16.55 -2.85
N ILE A 410 -0.50 15.50 -2.08
CA ILE A 410 0.61 14.58 -2.35
C ILE A 410 0.02 13.29 -2.90
N VAL A 411 0.51 12.85 -4.05
CA VAL A 411 0.18 11.55 -4.62
C VAL A 411 1.44 10.70 -4.65
N SER A 412 1.46 9.66 -3.84
CA SER A 412 2.56 8.71 -3.72
C SER A 412 2.20 7.41 -4.42
N ILE A 413 3.10 6.91 -5.26
CA ILE A 413 3.00 5.64 -5.97
C ILE A 413 4.20 4.80 -5.57
N SER A 414 3.93 3.61 -5.04
CA SER A 414 4.92 2.57 -4.81
C SER A 414 4.59 1.36 -5.66
N HIS A 415 5.61 0.75 -6.23
CA HIS A 415 5.51 -0.50 -6.95
C HIS A 415 6.70 -1.36 -6.60
N LEU A 416 6.44 -2.61 -6.23
CA LEU A 416 7.45 -3.61 -5.95
C LEU A 416 7.17 -4.84 -6.80
N HIS A 417 8.21 -5.37 -7.43
CA HIS A 417 8.14 -6.61 -8.19
C HIS A 417 9.30 -7.53 -7.84
N PHE A 418 8.96 -8.78 -7.49
CA PHE A 418 9.89 -9.88 -7.32
C PHE A 418 9.57 -11.00 -8.32
N GLY A 419 10.59 -11.42 -9.06
CA GLY A 419 10.58 -12.57 -9.95
C GLY A 419 12.00 -12.93 -10.35
N SER A 420 12.28 -13.09 -11.65
CA SER A 420 13.66 -13.25 -12.14
C SER A 420 14.56 -12.01 -11.98
N GLY A 421 13.99 -10.90 -11.50
CA GLY A 421 14.68 -9.70 -11.05
C GLY A 421 13.88 -9.02 -9.92
N LYS A 422 14.53 -8.14 -9.17
CA LYS A 422 13.85 -7.30 -8.17
C LYS A 422 13.83 -5.87 -8.67
N SER A 423 12.65 -5.29 -8.84
CA SER A 423 12.51 -3.86 -9.15
C SER A 423 11.57 -3.19 -8.18
N PHE A 424 11.92 -1.97 -7.81
CA PHE A 424 11.11 -1.13 -6.96
C PHE A 424 11.07 0.28 -7.52
N ILE A 425 9.91 0.91 -7.39
CA ILE A 425 9.70 2.30 -7.77
C ILE A 425 8.91 2.97 -6.66
N TYR A 426 9.42 4.12 -6.22
CA TYR A 426 8.73 5.06 -5.35
C TYR A 426 8.67 6.40 -6.06
N GLN A 427 7.47 6.94 -6.23
CA GLN A 427 7.24 8.21 -6.90
C GLN A 427 6.30 9.06 -6.08
N ASP A 428 6.67 10.31 -5.84
CA ASP A 428 5.81 11.29 -5.19
C ASP A 428 5.56 12.43 -6.17
N LEU A 429 4.30 12.82 -6.35
CA LEU A 429 3.90 14.05 -7.01
C LEU A 429 3.29 14.99 -5.97
N ILE A 430 3.76 16.23 -5.98
CA ILE A 430 3.20 17.30 -5.17
C ILE A 430 2.43 18.23 -6.10
N LEU A 431 1.15 18.40 -5.83
CA LEU A 431 0.24 19.26 -6.57
C LEU A 431 -0.18 20.45 -5.72
N ASP A 432 -0.23 21.65 -6.29
CA ASP A 432 -0.78 22.82 -5.59
C ASP A 432 -2.32 22.77 -5.48
N ASP A 433 -2.92 23.79 -4.87
CA ASP A 433 -4.36 23.95 -4.68
C ASP A 433 -5.16 23.97 -6.01
N LYS A 434 -4.48 24.21 -7.13
CA LYS A 434 -5.03 24.20 -8.49
C LYS A 434 -4.66 22.94 -9.26
N LEU A 435 -4.08 21.95 -8.59
CA LEU A 435 -3.63 20.69 -9.13
C LEU A 435 -2.50 20.83 -10.18
N ASN A 436 -1.73 21.92 -10.14
CA ASN A 436 -0.50 21.99 -10.93
C ASN A 436 0.59 21.21 -10.21
N ILE A 437 1.35 20.41 -10.96
CA ILE A 437 2.51 19.70 -10.41
C ILE A 437 3.58 20.72 -10.08
N VAL A 438 3.96 20.82 -8.80
CA VAL A 438 4.97 21.76 -8.31
C VAL A 438 6.29 21.09 -8.00
N ALA A 439 6.25 19.81 -7.64
CA ALA A 439 7.44 18.98 -7.48
C ALA A 439 7.13 17.52 -7.74
N ALA A 440 8.15 16.79 -8.13
CA ALA A 440 8.10 15.36 -8.35
C ALA A 440 9.38 14.71 -7.83
N LYS A 441 9.23 13.59 -7.15
CA LYS A 441 10.32 12.76 -6.66
C LYS A 441 10.17 11.38 -7.25
N HIS A 442 11.31 10.80 -7.62
CA HIS A 442 11.43 9.45 -8.10
C HIS A 442 12.58 8.78 -7.35
N HIS A 443 12.35 7.58 -6.87
CA HIS A 443 13.38 6.71 -6.35
C HIS A 443 13.09 5.32 -6.86
N GLY A 444 13.92 4.86 -7.80
CA GLY A 444 13.75 3.55 -8.41
C GLY A 444 15.08 2.85 -8.54
N GLY A 445 15.03 1.53 -8.44
CA GLY A 445 16.22 0.70 -8.53
C GLY A 445 15.87 -0.71 -8.95
N SER A 446 16.89 -1.40 -9.41
CA SER A 446 16.78 -2.77 -9.85
C SER A 446 17.97 -3.57 -9.37
N PHE A 447 17.71 -4.70 -8.72
CA PHE A 447 18.75 -5.64 -8.32
C PHE A 447 18.73 -6.84 -9.26
N ASN A 448 19.89 -7.15 -9.84
CA ASN A 448 20.12 -8.47 -10.42
C ASN A 448 20.38 -9.42 -9.23
N VAL A 449 19.58 -10.48 -9.13
CA VAL A 449 19.81 -11.57 -8.16
C VAL A 449 20.77 -12.57 -8.79
#